data_AF-A0A3L7J1G2-F1
#
_entry.id   AF-A0A3L7J1G2-F1
#
_cell.length_a   1.000
_cell.length_b   1.000
_cell.length_c   1.000
_cell.angle_alpha   90.00
_cell.angle_beta   90.00
_cell.angle_gamma   90.00
#
_symmetry.space_group_name_H-M   'P 1'
#
loop_
_entity.id
_entity.type
_entity.pdbx_description
1 polymer ?
#
loop_
_entity_poly.entity_id
_entity_poly.type
_entity_poly.pdbx_seq_one_letter_code
_entity_poly.pdbx_strand_id
1 'polypeptide(L)'
;METLAVVLPWVCVAIFLLTVFMLLFRSRNADRMRDSWLQLNAQPRLNFVFGCVHLLIALGLLVLGVAFIQVGYTFGWGFFPLAATQIFGVAFCFWIARQRFDEDS
;
A
#
# COMPACT_ATOMS: atom_id res chain seq x y z
N MET A 1 -17.23 18.17 14.80
CA MET A 1 -16.40 18.10 13.57
C MET A 1 -14.91 18.19 13.85
N GLU A 2 -14.47 18.94 14.86
CA GLU A 2 -13.04 19.07 15.21
C GLU A 2 -12.35 17.75 15.58
N THR A 3 -13.04 16.88 16.31
CA THR A 3 -12.49 15.56 16.72
C THR A 3 -12.15 14.67 15.54
N LEU A 4 -13.02 14.58 14.53
CA LEU A 4 -12.79 13.81 13.32
C LEU A 4 -11.59 14.35 12.51
N ALA A 5 -11.46 15.67 12.42
CA ALA A 5 -10.34 16.31 11.71
C ALA A 5 -8.98 16.02 12.37
N VAL A 6 -8.96 15.87 13.70
CA VAL A 6 -7.74 15.51 14.44
C VAL A 6 -7.47 14.00 14.37
N VAL A 7 -8.49 13.16 14.50
CA VAL A 7 -8.33 11.70 14.60
C VAL A 7 -8.04 11.06 13.24
N LEU A 8 -8.67 11.54 12.16
CA LEU A 8 -8.58 10.92 10.84
C LEU A 8 -7.14 10.77 10.33
N PRO A 9 -6.26 11.78 10.41
CA PRO A 9 -4.88 11.62 9.97
C PRO A 9 -4.10 10.57 10.77
N TRP A 10 -4.33 10.48 12.09
CA TRP A 10 -3.69 9.48 12.92
C TRP A 10 -4.18 8.07 12.64
N VAL A 11 -5.47 7.91 12.32
CA VAL A 11 -6.02 6.63 11.84
C VAL A 11 -5.34 6.23 10.52
N CYS A 12 -5.15 7.17 9.60
CA CYS A 12 -4.44 6.93 8.33
C CYS A 12 -2.99 6.50 8.56
N VAL A 13 -2.28 7.13 9.51
CA VAL A 13 -0.93 6.72 9.92
C VAL A 13 -0.95 5.32 10.53
N ALA A 14 -1.89 5.03 11.42
CA ALA A 14 -2.02 3.72 12.04
C ALA A 14 -2.25 2.61 10.99
N ILE A 15 -3.10 2.86 9.99
CA ILE A 15 -3.33 1.95 8.86
C ILE A 15 -2.01 1.72 8.11
N PHE A 16 -1.29 2.78 7.75
CA PHE A 16 -0.02 2.66 7.04
C PHE A 16 0.99 1.83 7.83
N LEU A 17 1.19 2.14 9.12
CA LEU A 17 2.11 1.42 9.98
C LEU A 17 1.72 -0.05 10.15
N LEU A 18 0.42 -0.32 10.31
CA LEU A 18 -0.10 -1.68 10.40
C LEU A 18 0.15 -2.45 9.10
N THR A 19 -0.06 -1.84 7.93
CA THR A 19 0.22 -2.45 6.63
C THR A 19 1.71 -2.77 6.49
N VAL A 20 2.60 -1.81 6.78
CA VAL A 20 4.05 -2.03 6.74
C VAL A 20 4.45 -3.16 7.70
N PHE A 21 3.98 -3.12 8.94
CA PHE A 21 4.25 -4.15 9.93
C PHE A 21 3.78 -5.53 9.48
N MET A 22 2.55 -5.66 9.00
CA MET A 22 1.99 -6.93 8.52
C MET A 22 2.77 -7.48 7.32
N LEU A 23 3.16 -6.64 6.36
CA LEU A 23 3.91 -7.07 5.18
C LEU A 23 5.34 -7.49 5.54
N LEU A 24 6.03 -6.73 6.40
CA LEU A 24 7.34 -7.11 6.91
C LEU A 24 7.29 -8.36 7.78
N PHE A 25 6.25 -8.53 8.60
CA PHE A 25 6.08 -9.74 9.38
C PHE A 25 5.80 -10.95 8.47
N ARG A 26 5.00 -10.75 7.42
CA ARG A 26 4.73 -11.77 6.41
C ARG A 26 6.02 -12.18 5.67
N SER A 27 6.88 -11.22 5.34
CA SER A 27 8.15 -11.49 4.64
C SER A 27 9.18 -12.27 5.47
N ARG A 28 8.91 -12.54 6.75
CA ARG A 28 9.77 -13.42 7.57
C ARG A 28 9.45 -14.91 7.36
N ASN A 29 8.36 -15.24 6.69
CA ASN A 29 7.93 -16.62 6.45
C ASN A 29 8.16 -16.99 4.98
N ALA A 30 9.20 -17.78 4.70
CA ALA A 30 9.59 -18.17 3.35
C ALA A 30 8.45 -18.86 2.58
N ASP A 31 7.68 -19.75 3.24
CA ASP A 31 6.54 -20.42 2.62
C ASP A 31 5.48 -19.43 2.13
N ARG A 32 5.11 -18.45 2.98
CA ARG A 32 4.11 -17.43 2.61
C ARG A 32 4.59 -16.52 1.48
N MET A 33 5.90 -16.30 1.37
CA MET A 33 6.49 -15.54 0.28
C MET A 33 6.49 -16.34 -1.02
N ARG A 34 6.83 -17.63 -0.97
CA ARG A 34 6.75 -18.55 -2.09
C ARG A 34 5.33 -18.65 -2.64
N ASP A 35 4.33 -18.81 -1.78
CA ASP A 35 2.92 -18.83 -2.18
C ASP A 35 2.49 -17.53 -2.86
N SER A 36 2.89 -16.39 -2.30
CA SER A 36 2.61 -15.08 -2.89
C SER A 36 3.30 -14.89 -4.23
N TRP A 37 4.54 -15.39 -4.39
CA TRP A 37 5.25 -15.37 -5.67
C TRP A 37 4.56 -16.24 -6.72
N LEU A 38 4.15 -17.46 -6.38
CA LEU A 38 3.40 -18.35 -7.26
C LEU A 38 2.09 -17.68 -7.72
N GLN A 39 1.35 -17.05 -6.81
CA GLN A 39 0.13 -16.30 -7.14
C GLN A 39 0.41 -15.11 -8.07
N LEU A 40 1.51 -14.39 -7.82
CA LEU A 40 1.90 -13.24 -8.64
C LEU A 40 2.24 -13.64 -10.08
N ASN A 41 2.90 -14.79 -10.24
CA ASN A 41 3.30 -15.33 -11.56
C ASN A 41 2.20 -16.13 -12.27
N ALA A 42 1.22 -16.67 -11.54
CA ALA A 42 0.10 -17.39 -12.16
C ALA A 42 -0.78 -16.47 -13.04
N GLN A 43 -0.94 -15.19 -12.64
CA GLN A 43 -1.80 -14.23 -13.35
C GLN A 43 -1.14 -12.85 -13.49
N PRO A 44 -0.03 -12.73 -14.24
CA PRO A 44 0.79 -11.52 -14.27
C PRO A 44 0.03 -10.31 -14.82
N ARG A 45 -0.86 -10.51 -15.80
CA ARG A 45 -1.68 -9.44 -16.39
C ARG A 45 -2.69 -8.88 -15.38
N LEU A 46 -3.34 -9.75 -14.61
CA LEU A 46 -4.31 -9.32 -13.62
C LEU A 46 -3.62 -8.58 -12.47
N ASN A 47 -2.48 -9.09 -12.01
CA ASN A 47 -1.67 -8.44 -10.98
C ASN A 47 -1.15 -7.07 -11.42
N PHE A 48 -0.79 -6.93 -12.71
CA PHE A 48 -0.45 -5.63 -13.29
C PHE A 48 -1.62 -4.65 -13.27
N VAL A 49 -2.81 -5.09 -13.68
CA VAL A 49 -4.03 -4.26 -13.64
C VAL A 49 -4.33 -3.81 -12.21
N PHE A 50 -4.29 -4.72 -11.23
CA PHE A 50 -4.49 -4.34 -9.83
C PHE A 50 -3.41 -3.37 -9.34
N GLY A 51 -2.14 -3.57 -9.71
CA GLY A 51 -1.07 -2.64 -9.41
C GLY A 51 -1.36 -1.22 -9.95
N CYS A 52 -1.80 -1.11 -11.21
CA CYS A 52 -2.20 0.16 -11.79
C CYS A 52 -3.39 0.80 -11.05
N VAL A 53 -4.41 0.02 -10.68
CA VAL A 53 -5.56 0.53 -9.90
C VAL A 53 -5.10 1.09 -8.56
N HIS A 54 -4.22 0.40 -7.84
CA HIS A 54 -3.66 0.89 -6.59
C HIS A 54 -2.87 2.20 -6.78
N LEU A 55 -2.09 2.33 -7.85
CA LEU A 55 -1.36 3.57 -8.17
C LEU A 55 -2.30 4.72 -8.54
N LEU A 56 -3.40 4.45 -9.25
CA LEU A 56 -4.42 5.45 -9.55
C LEU A 56 -5.13 5.93 -8.28
N ILE A 57 -5.45 5.01 -7.36
CA ILE A 57 -6.00 5.37 -6.04
C ILE A 57 -5.00 6.22 -5.25
N ALA A 58 -3.71 5.83 -5.24
CA ALA A 58 -2.66 6.60 -4.59
C ALA A 58 -2.59 8.03 -5.14
N LEU A 59 -2.60 8.18 -6.47
CA LEU A 59 -2.59 9.48 -7.12
C LEU A 59 -3.82 10.32 -6.73
N GLY A 60 -5.01 9.71 -6.73
CA GLY A 60 -6.24 10.39 -6.31
C GLY A 60 -6.17 10.88 -4.86
N LEU A 61 -5.63 10.07 -3.94
CA LEU A 61 -5.42 10.44 -2.54
C LEU A 61 -4.41 11.59 -2.40
N LEU A 62 -3.33 11.59 -3.18
CA LEU A 62 -2.36 12.69 -3.19
C LEU A 62 -3.01 14.01 -3.65
N VAL A 63 -3.75 13.98 -4.75
CA VAL A 63 -4.48 15.15 -5.26
C VAL A 63 -5.49 15.65 -4.22
N LEU A 64 -6.23 14.74 -3.59
CA LEU A 64 -7.22 15.09 -2.58
C LEU A 64 -6.57 15.71 -1.34
N GLY A 65 -5.46 15.14 -0.86
CA GLY A 65 -4.71 15.70 0.28
C GLY A 65 -4.19 17.10 0.01
N VAL A 66 -3.62 17.33 -1.18
CA VAL A 66 -3.16 18.66 -1.61
C VAL A 66 -4.34 19.64 -1.69
N ALA A 67 -5.45 19.25 -2.32
CA ALA A 67 -6.62 20.10 -2.44
C ALA A 67 -7.20 20.51 -1.08
N PHE A 68 -7.32 19.58 -0.12
CA PHE A 68 -7.81 19.91 1.22
C PHE A 68 -6.88 20.87 1.97
N ILE A 69 -5.56 20.64 1.89
CA ILE A 69 -4.57 21.54 2.50
C ILE A 69 -4.65 22.95 1.89
N GLN A 70 -4.80 23.05 0.56
CA GLN A 70 -4.94 24.33 -0.13
C GLN A 70 -6.17 25.13 0.32
N VAL A 71 -7.26 24.46 0.66
CA VAL A 71 -8.50 25.08 1.18
C VAL A 71 -8.40 25.36 2.70
N GLY A 72 -7.28 25.02 3.36
CA GLY A 72 -7.03 25.30 4.78
C GLY A 72 -7.42 24.17 5.73
N TYR A 73 -7.78 23.00 5.21
CA TYR A 73 -8.12 21.85 6.04
C TYR A 73 -6.87 21.07 6.44
N THR A 74 -6.49 21.20 7.72
CA THR A 74 -5.31 20.53 8.29
C THR A 74 -5.41 19.00 8.24
N PHE A 75 -6.60 18.39 8.30
CA PHE A 75 -6.74 16.94 8.19
C PHE A 75 -6.31 16.36 6.83
N GLY A 76 -6.15 17.21 5.81
CA GLY A 76 -5.77 16.80 4.46
C GLY A 76 -4.42 16.06 4.39
N TRP A 77 -3.53 16.23 5.38
CA TRP A 77 -2.28 15.48 5.39
C TRP A 77 -2.49 13.97 5.65
N GLY A 78 -3.62 13.57 6.23
CA GLY A 78 -3.96 12.16 6.47
C GLY A 78 -4.05 11.32 5.18
N PHE A 79 -4.31 11.96 4.04
CA PHE A 79 -4.35 11.26 2.76
C PHE A 79 -2.96 10.81 2.27
N PHE A 80 -1.85 11.43 2.73
CA PHE A 80 -0.51 11.02 2.32
C PHE A 80 -0.10 9.64 2.85
N PRO A 81 -0.25 9.30 4.15
CA PRO A 81 -0.04 7.93 4.63
C PRO A 81 -0.91 6.88 3.91
N LEU A 82 -2.16 7.22 3.57
CA LEU A 82 -3.02 6.31 2.79
C LEU A 82 -2.48 6.09 1.37
N ALA A 83 -2.03 7.15 0.69
CA ALA A 83 -1.38 7.03 -0.61
C ALA A 83 -0.11 6.18 -0.52
N ALA A 84 0.70 6.40 0.52
CA ALA A 84 1.91 5.62 0.79
C ALA A 84 1.60 4.13 1.03
N THR A 85 0.46 3.80 1.64
CA THR A 85 0.00 2.42 1.85
C THR A 85 -0.19 1.69 0.51
N GLN A 86 -0.84 2.35 -0.45
CA GLN A 86 -1.07 1.79 -1.78
C GLN A 86 0.25 1.58 -2.53
N ILE A 87 1.13 2.58 -2.51
CA ILE A 87 2.44 2.53 -3.16
C ILE A 87 3.31 1.42 -2.55
N PHE A 88 3.33 1.33 -1.21
CA PHE A 88 4.12 0.33 -0.50
C PHE A 88 3.65 -1.09 -0.81
N GLY A 89 2.33 -1.32 -0.89
CA GLY A 89 1.78 -2.61 -1.30
C GLY A 89 2.22 -3.02 -2.70
N VAL A 90 2.14 -2.11 -3.68
CA VAL A 90 2.61 -2.36 -5.05
C VAL A 90 4.12 -2.62 -5.09
N ALA A 91 4.92 -1.81 -4.38
CA ALA A 91 6.35 -1.99 -4.29
C ALA A 91 6.74 -3.34 -3.67
N PHE A 92 6.00 -3.77 -2.63
CA PHE A 92 6.20 -5.06 -1.98
C PHE A 92 5.87 -6.22 -2.93
N CYS A 93 4.75 -6.16 -3.65
CA CYS A 93 4.41 -7.16 -4.67
C CYS A 93 5.45 -7.23 -5.78
N PHE A 94 5.94 -6.07 -6.26
CA PHE A 94 7.01 -6.01 -7.24
C PHE A 94 8.31 -6.61 -6.72
N TRP A 95 8.66 -6.34 -5.47
CA TRP A 95 9.82 -6.92 -4.81
C TRP A 95 9.71 -8.45 -4.72
N ILE A 96 8.55 -8.99 -4.33
CA ILE A 96 8.31 -10.44 -4.33
C ILE A 96 8.43 -11.01 -5.74
N ALA A 97 7.77 -10.43 -6.74
CA ALA A 97 7.79 -10.93 -8.12
C ALA A 97 9.21 -11.01 -8.71
N ARG A 98 10.14 -10.19 -8.21
CA ARG A 98 11.56 -10.21 -8.60
C ARG A 98 12.39 -11.27 -7.89
N GLN A 99 11.90 -11.86 -6.82
CA GLN A 99 12.61 -12.96 -6.16
C GLN A 99 12.54 -14.20 -7.05
N ARG A 100 13.62 -14.96 -7.08
CA ARG A 100 13.63 -16.29 -7.69
C ARG A 100 13.50 -17.28 -6.55
N PHE A 101 12.36 -17.94 -6.49
CA PHE A 101 12.21 -19.14 -5.67
C PHE A 101 12.48 -20.30 -6.61
N ASP A 102 13.55 -21.06 -6.35
CA ASP A 102 13.87 -22.24 -7.15
C ASP A 102 12.74 -23.26 -6.99
N GLU A 103 12.33 -23.89 -8.09
CA GLU A 103 11.22 -24.88 -8.11
C GLU A 103 11.59 -26.22 -7.46
N ASP A 104 12.85 -26.38 -7.00
CA ASP A 104 13.47 -27.65 -6.64
C ASP A 104 13.60 -27.92 -5.12
N SER A 105 12.92 -27.16 -4.24
CA SER A 105 12.96 -27.36 -2.78
C SER A 105 11.79 -28.17 -2.21
#